data_AF-A0A978VF23-F1
#
_entry.id   AF-A0A978VF23-F1
#
_cell.length_a   1.000
_cell.length_b   1.000
_cell.length_c   1.000
_cell.angle_alpha   90.00
_cell.angle_beta   90.00
_cell.angle_gamma   90.00
#
_symmetry.space_group_name_H-M   'P 1'
#
loop_
_entity.id
_entity.type
_entity.pdbx_description
1 polymer ?
#
loop_
_entity_poly.entity_id
_entity_poly.type
_entity_poly.pdbx_seq_one_letter_code
_entity_poly.pdbx_strand_id
1 'polypeptide(L)' 'MQMFGSEAAKLLNYVECFLDGYKKGTKILKVCANAGIEGFPTWVINGQGLSGEQELLDLAQASGFHVK' A
#
# COMPACT_ATOMS: atom_id res chain seq x y z
N MET A 1 1.78 7.09 -2.23
CA MET A 1 0.83 8.00 -1.54
C MET A 1 0.74 9.37 -2.18
N GLN A 2 1.87 10.03 -2.46
CA GLN A 2 1.88 11.39 -3.00
C GLN A 2 1.12 11.54 -4.32
N MET A 3 1.08 10.49 -5.15
CA MET A 3 0.31 10.40 -6.40
C MET A 3 -1.20 10.70 -6.26
N PHE A 4 -1.80 10.50 -5.08
CA PHE A 4 -3.23 10.77 -4.84
C PHE A 4 -3.48 12.20 -4.33
N GLY A 5 -2.44 12.94 -3.95
CA GLY A 5 -2.61 14.23 -3.25
C GLY A 5 -3.16 14.08 -1.83
N SER A 6 -3.20 15.18 -1.06
CA SER A 6 -3.52 15.13 0.37
C SER A 6 -4.96 14.71 0.67
N GLU A 7 -5.91 15.16 -0.15
CA GLU A 7 -7.33 14.90 0.12
C GLU A 7 -7.74 13.49 -0.25
N ALA A 8 -7.38 12.99 -1.43
CA ALA A 8 -7.73 11.63 -1.81
C ALA A 8 -6.90 10.57 -1.05
N ALA A 9 -5.67 10.89 -0.62
CA ALA A 9 -4.89 9.97 0.21
C ALA A 9 -5.59 9.62 1.54
N LYS A 10 -6.44 10.51 2.08
CA LYS A 10 -7.24 10.25 3.30
C LYS A 10 -8.30 9.17 3.10
N LEU A 11 -8.68 8.89 1.86
CA LEU A 11 -9.67 7.87 1.51
C LEU A 11 -9.04 6.48 1.33
N LEU A 12 -7.70 6.39 1.29
CA LEU A 12 -7.00 5.12 1.15
C LEU A 12 -7.12 4.31 2.44
N ASN A 13 -7.34 3.01 2.30
CA ASN A 13 -7.19 2.05 3.38
C ASN A 13 -5.70 1.81 3.66
N TYR A 14 -5.04 2.80 4.25
CA TYR A 14 -3.62 2.76 4.58
C TYR A 14 -3.36 1.97 5.87
N VAL A 15 -2.34 1.12 5.86
CA VAL A 15 -1.86 0.40 7.04
C VAL A 15 -0.41 0.78 7.29
N GLU A 16 -0.14 1.40 8.44
CA GLU A 16 1.22 1.68 8.90
C GLU A 16 1.86 0.39 9.45
N CYS A 17 2.90 -0.08 8.78
CA CYS A 17 3.58 -1.32 9.14
C CYS A 17 4.68 -1.14 10.19
N PHE A 18 5.10 0.10 10.47
CA PHE A 18 6.03 0.47 11.54
C PHE A 18 5.45 1.63 12.36
N LEU A 19 4.64 1.32 13.38
CA LEU A 19 3.92 2.31 14.20
C LEU A 19 4.83 3.41 14.80
N ASP A 20 6.02 3.01 15.24
CA ASP A 20 7.02 3.92 15.85
C ASP A 20 8.11 4.36 14.85
N GLY A 21 7.84 4.20 13.56
CA GLY A 21 8.78 4.43 12.48
C GLY A 21 9.80 3.28 12.30
N TYR A 22 10.41 3.25 11.11
CA TYR A 22 11.41 2.25 10.79
C TYR A 22 12.77 2.58 11.43
N LYS A 23 13.33 1.60 12.14
CA LYS A 23 14.72 1.59 12.62
C LYS A 23 15.28 0.19 12.43
N LYS A 24 16.60 0.06 12.33
CA LYS A 24 17.26 -1.24 12.22
C LYS A 24 16.84 -2.14 13.39
N GLY A 25 16.27 -3.30 13.08
CA GLY A 25 15.82 -4.28 14.07
C GLY A 25 14.36 -4.12 14.54
N THR A 26 13.65 -3.06 14.12
CA THR A 26 12.21 -2.94 14.37
C THR A 26 11.47 -4.07 13.64
N LYS A 27 10.61 -4.79 14.36
CA LYS A 27 9.75 -5.80 13.76
C LYS A 27 8.58 -5.13 13.05
N ILE A 28 8.26 -5.62 11.86
CA ILE A 28 7.06 -5.19 11.15
C ILE A 28 5.81 -5.59 11.94
N LEU A 29 4.75 -4.78 11.87
CA LEU A 29 3.47 -5.06 12.51
C LEU A 29 2.91 -6.41 12.04
N LYS A 30 2.30 -7.17 12.96
CA LYS A 30 1.82 -8.55 12.70
C LYS A 30 0.88 -8.65 11.51
N VAL A 31 0.01 -7.66 11.30
CA VAL A 31 -0.91 -7.63 10.16
C VAL A 31 -0.15 -7.58 8.82
N CYS A 32 0.93 -6.82 8.74
CA CYS A 32 1.77 -6.74 7.54
C CYS A 32 2.63 -8.00 7.38
N ALA A 33 3.16 -8.57 8.47
CA ALA A 33 3.88 -9.85 8.42
C ALA A 33 2.98 -10.98 7.87
N ASN A 34 1.75 -11.06 8.37
CA ASN A 34 0.78 -12.07 7.94
C ASN A 34 0.33 -11.88 6.49
N ALA A 35 0.35 -10.64 5.99
CA ALA A 35 0.06 -10.33 4.59
C ALA A 35 1.24 -10.65 3.65
N GLY A 36 2.38 -11.12 4.17
CA GLY A 36 3.54 -11.47 3.36
C GLY A 36 4.22 -10.27 2.71
N ILE A 37 4.19 -9.10 3.35
CA ILE A 37 4.82 -7.89 2.81
C ILE A 37 6.34 -8.02 2.85
N GLU A 38 6.97 -8.11 1.68
CA GLU A 38 8.42 -8.24 1.53
C GLU A 38 9.12 -6.90 1.23
N GLY A 39 8.37 -5.88 0.80
CA GLY A 39 8.89 -4.57 0.43
C GLY A 39 7.84 -3.45 0.51
N PHE A 40 8.31 -2.20 0.44
CA PHE A 40 7.45 -1.02 0.56
C PHE A 40 7.60 -0.09 -0.66
N PRO A 41 6.51 0.57 -1.10
CA PRO A 41 5.13 0.27 -0.71
C PRO A 41 4.68 -1.11 -1.24
N THR A 42 3.60 -1.66 -0.70
CA THR A 42 2.89 -2.81 -1.28
C THR A 42 1.40 -2.50 -1.29
N TRP A 43 0.75 -2.75 -2.42
CA TRP A 43 -0.69 -2.60 -2.59
C TRP A 43 -1.34 -3.98 -2.49
N VAL A 44 -2.37 -4.10 -1.64
CA VAL A 44 -3.19 -5.31 -1.58
C VAL A 44 -4.56 -4.97 -2.16
N ILE A 45 -4.81 -5.42 -3.39
CA ILE A 45 -6.03 -5.11 -4.14
C ILE A 45 -6.68 -6.44 -4.53
N ASN A 46 -7.94 -6.64 -4.17
CA ASN A 46 -8.67 -7.90 -4.44
C ASN A 46 -7.92 -9.17 -3.97
N GLY A 47 -7.17 -9.04 -2.86
CA GLY A 47 -6.35 -10.13 -2.30
C GLY A 47 -5.02 -10.38 -3.02
N GLN A 48 -4.70 -9.63 -4.07
CA GLN A 48 -3.43 -9.70 -4.80
C GLN A 48 -2.46 -8.62 -4.32
N GLY A 49 -1.20 -9.00 -4.11
CA GLY A 49 -0.13 -8.09 -3.73
C GLY A 49 0.60 -7.53 -4.95
N LEU A 50 0.70 -6.20 -5.05
CA LEU A 50 1.54 -5.50 -6.02
C LEU A 50 2.66 -4.77 -5.26
N SER A 51 3.90 -5.14 -5.53
CA SER A 51 5.07 -4.61 -4.83
C SER A 51 5.61 -3.36 -5.52
N GLY A 52 6.07 -2.41 -4.72
CA GLY A 52 6.69 -1.17 -5.17
C GLY A 52 5.69 -0.09 -5.55
N GLU A 53 6.25 1.02 -6.02
CA GLU A 53 5.46 2.11 -6.58
C GLU A 53 4.71 1.64 -7.83
N GLN A 54 3.51 2.16 -8.03
CA GLN A 54 2.61 1.80 -9.13
C GLN A 54 2.10 3.10 -9.76
N GLU A 55 1.77 3.08 -11.05
CA GLU A 55 1.09 4.19 -11.69
C GLU A 55 -0.41 4.19 -11.34
N LEU A 56 -1.06 5.37 -11.43
CA LEU A 56 -2.50 5.48 -11.14
C LEU A 56 -3.34 4.57 -12.06
N LEU A 57 -2.91 4.39 -13.31
CA LEU A 57 -3.60 3.54 -14.27
C LEU A 57 -3.50 2.05 -13.90
N ASP A 58 -2.34 1.60 -13.40
CA ASP A 58 -2.15 0.22 -12.96
C ASP A 58 -3.03 -0.10 -11.75
N LEU A 59 -3.08 0.83 -10.80
CA LEU A 59 -3.96 0.71 -9.63
C LEU A 59 -5.44 0.73 -10.02
N ALA A 60 -5.82 1.57 -11.00
CA ALA A 60 -7.18 1.59 -11.53
C ALA A 60 -7.56 0.25 -12.16
N GLN A 61 -6.70 -0.31 -13.02
CA GLN A 61 -6.93 -1.60 -13.64
C GLN A 61 -7.01 -2.73 -12.60
N ALA A 62 -6.08 -2.80 -11.65
CA ALA A 62 -6.06 -3.82 -10.61
C ALA A 62 -7.29 -3.76 -9.69
N SER A 63 -7.83 -2.56 -9.45
CA SER A 63 -9.04 -2.35 -8.64
C SER A 63 -10.35 -2.52 -9.42
N GLY A 64 -10.29 -2.70 -10.74
CA GLY A 64 -11.48 -2.73 -11.59
C GLY A 64 -12.12 -1.34 -11.77
N PHE A 65 -11.40 -0.26 -11.45
CA PHE A 65 -11.84 1.09 -11.69
C PHE A 65 -11.63 1.45 -13.16
N HIS A 66 -12.71 1.76 -13.87
CA HIS A 66 -12.65 2.21 -15.26
C HIS A 66 -12.47 3.73 -15.32
N VAL A 67 -11.28 4.16 -15.72
CA VAL A 67 -11.02 5.55 -16.08
C VAL A 67 -11.83 5.84 -17.35
N LYS A 68 -12.70 6.85 -17.28
CA LYS A 68 -13.48 7.34 -18.43
C LYS A 68 -12.65 8.29 -19.27
#